data_AF-A0A528VB44-F1
#
_entry.id   AF-A0A528VB44-F1
#
_cell.length_a   1.000
_cell.length_b   1.000
_cell.length_c   1.000
_cell.angle_alpha   90.00
_cell.angle_beta   90.00
_cell.angle_gamma   90.00
#
_symmetry.space_group_name_H-M   'P 1'
#
loop_
_entity.id
_entity.type
_entity.pdbx_description
1 polymer ?
#
loop_
_entity_poly.entity_id
_entity_poly.type
_entity_poly.pdbx_seq_one_letter_code
_entity_poly.pdbx_strand_id
1 'polypeptide(L)'
;HYQSILARHVDLGAADPYVVLGIERGKTFEEVRKRYRKLVSDNHPDRLIARGLPQEFIKIATSRIAAINAAYEMIERGLRHA
;
A
#
# COMPACT_ATOMS: atom_id res chain seq x y z
N HIS A 1 -12.85 -1.91 15.53
CA HIS A 1 -13.11 -2.55 14.23
C HIS A 1 -12.01 -2.32 13.17
N TYR A 2 -11.26 -1.22 13.18
CA TYR A 2 -10.20 -0.94 12.18
C TYR A 2 -8.88 -1.72 12.33
N GLN A 3 -8.56 -2.18 13.54
CA GLN A 3 -7.25 -2.78 13.83
C GLN A 3 -7.11 -4.25 13.39
N SER A 4 -8.20 -5.02 13.31
CA SER A 4 -8.10 -6.45 12.96
C SER A 4 -7.81 -6.69 11.47
N ILE A 5 -8.04 -5.71 10.60
CA ILE A 5 -7.67 -5.79 9.18
C ILE A 5 -6.17 -5.52 8.98
N LEU A 6 -5.55 -4.69 9.84
CA LEU A 6 -4.13 -4.32 9.73
C LEU A 6 -3.20 -5.50 10.05
N ALA A 7 -3.60 -6.38 10.98
CA ALA A 7 -2.77 -7.50 11.43
C ALA A 7 -2.61 -8.63 10.40
N ARG A 8 -3.49 -8.75 9.40
CA ARG A 8 -3.45 -9.87 8.43
C ARG A 8 -2.45 -9.72 7.29
N HIS A 9 -1.81 -8.57 7.13
CA HIS A 9 -1.00 -8.27 5.93
C HIS A 9 0.41 -7.75 6.25
N VAL A 10 1.00 -8.19 7.36
CA VAL A 10 2.35 -7.76 7.79
C VAL A 10 3.47 -8.44 6.99
N ASP A 11 3.16 -9.41 6.14
CA ASP A 11 4.15 -10.09 5.30
C ASP A 11 3.82 -9.91 3.81
N LEU A 12 4.23 -8.78 3.24
CA LEU A 12 4.12 -8.50 1.79
C LEU A 12 5.49 -8.55 1.09
N GLY A 13 6.52 -9.08 1.75
CA GLY A 13 7.81 -9.37 1.13
C GLY A 13 7.66 -10.52 0.13
N ALA A 14 7.75 -10.22 -1.16
CA ALA A 14 7.44 -11.09 -2.32
C ALA A 14 5.95 -11.28 -2.67
N ALA A 15 5.04 -10.45 -2.14
CA ALA A 15 3.63 -10.48 -2.54
C ALA A 15 3.43 -9.87 -3.93
N ASP A 16 2.53 -10.49 -4.72
CA ASP A 16 2.07 -9.99 -6.01
C ASP A 16 1.71 -8.49 -5.92
N PRO A 17 2.29 -7.60 -6.74
CA PRO A 17 2.07 -6.16 -6.63
C PRO A 17 0.59 -5.77 -6.82
N TYR A 18 -0.17 -6.54 -7.59
CA TYR A 18 -1.61 -6.32 -7.76
C TYR A 18 -2.38 -6.66 -6.47
N VAL A 19 -1.95 -7.70 -5.75
CA VAL A 19 -2.50 -8.06 -4.43
C VAL A 19 -2.13 -7.01 -3.37
N VAL A 20 -0.90 -6.50 -3.39
CA VAL A 20 -0.46 -5.43 -2.48
C VAL A 20 -1.32 -4.17 -2.64
N LEU A 21 -1.64 -3.78 -3.89
CA LEU A 21 -2.54 -2.67 -4.17
C LEU A 21 -4.04 -3.03 -4.03
N GLY A 22 -4.35 -4.32 -3.89
CA GLY A 22 -5.72 -4.83 -3.82
C GLY A 22 -6.52 -4.51 -5.08
N ILE A 23 -5.95 -4.76 -6.25
CA ILE A 23 -6.55 -4.57 -7.57
C ILE A 23 -6.33 -5.82 -8.42
N GLU A 24 -7.16 -5.98 -9.45
CA GLU A 24 -7.00 -7.07 -10.42
C GLU A 24 -5.87 -6.78 -11.41
N ARG A 25 -5.32 -7.85 -12.00
CA ARG A 25 -4.37 -7.76 -13.11
C ARG A 25 -5.10 -7.23 -14.36
N GLY A 26 -4.36 -6.50 -15.20
CA GLY A 26 -4.92 -5.90 -16.43
C GLY A 26 -5.66 -4.57 -16.22
N LYS A 27 -5.68 -4.04 -15.00
CA LYS A 27 -6.17 -2.68 -14.72
C LYS A 27 -5.33 -1.63 -15.43
N THR A 28 -5.98 -0.55 -15.86
CA THR A 28 -5.33 0.56 -16.54
C THR A 28 -4.35 1.28 -15.61
N PHE A 29 -3.32 1.91 -16.17
CA PHE A 29 -2.35 2.69 -15.38
C PHE A 29 -3.03 3.79 -14.53
N GLU A 30 -4.10 4.39 -15.05
CA GLU A 30 -4.85 5.40 -14.31
C GLU A 30 -5.54 4.81 -13.07
N GLU A 31 -6.18 3.65 -13.19
CA GLU A 31 -6.79 2.94 -12.06
C GLU A 31 -5.74 2.54 -11.02
N VAL A 32 -4.58 2.02 -11.47
CA VAL A 32 -3.44 1.70 -10.61
C VAL A 32 -2.98 2.93 -9.83
N ARG A 33 -2.77 4.06 -10.51
CA ARG A 33 -2.35 5.33 -9.90
C ARG A 33 -3.39 5.89 -8.93
N LYS A 34 -4.67 5.79 -9.26
CA LYS A 34 -5.77 6.19 -8.36
C LYS A 34 -5.77 5.37 -7.08
N ARG A 35 -5.61 4.04 -7.20
CA ARG A 35 -5.56 3.14 -6.05
C ARG A 35 -4.33 3.40 -5.18
N TYR A 36 -3.16 3.55 -5.78
CA TYR A 36 -1.91 3.88 -5.12
C TYR A 36 -2.05 5.13 -4.24
N ARG A 37 -2.53 6.25 -4.81
CA ARG A 37 -2.74 7.50 -4.06
C ARG A 37 -3.67 7.34 -2.87
N LYS A 38 -4.76 6.57 -3.05
CA LYS A 38 -5.68 6.27 -1.95
C LYS A 38 -4.99 5.49 -0.83
N LEU A 39 -4.24 4.46 -1.17
CA LEU A 39 -3.53 3.63 -0.19
C LEU A 39 -2.48 4.43 0.59
N VAL A 40 -1.68 5.25 -0.09
CA VAL A 40 -0.69 6.11 0.59
C VAL A 40 -1.39 7.10 1.53
N SER A 41 -2.47 7.73 1.09
CA SER A 41 -3.25 8.65 1.93
C SER A 41 -3.89 7.96 3.14
N ASP A 42 -4.40 6.74 2.97
CA ASP A 42 -5.05 5.98 4.05
C ASP A 42 -4.02 5.46 5.09
N ASN A 43 -2.77 5.25 4.69
CA ASN A 43 -1.69 4.74 5.55
C ASN A 43 -0.68 5.82 5.99
N HIS A 44 -0.93 7.10 5.68
CA HIS A 44 0.05 8.17 5.91
C HIS A 44 0.42 8.29 7.41
N PRO A 45 1.72 8.30 7.78
CA PRO A 45 2.17 8.42 9.16
C PRO A 45 1.56 9.64 9.86
N ASP A 46 1.55 10.80 9.20
CA ASP A 46 0.96 12.04 9.75
C ASP A 46 -0.51 11.89 10.15
N ARG A 47 -1.31 11.15 9.36
CA ARG A 47 -2.71 10.90 9.73
C ARG A 47 -2.85 9.98 10.94
N LEU A 48 -1.90 9.07 11.12
CA LEU A 48 -1.88 8.15 12.26
C LEU A 48 -1.37 8.86 13.52
N ILE A 49 -0.37 9.72 13.37
CA ILE A 49 0.13 10.62 14.42
C ILE A 49 -0.97 11.57 14.88
N ALA A 50 -1.69 12.19 13.95
CA ALA A 50 -2.81 13.08 14.28
C ALA A 50 -3.95 12.38 15.03
N ARG A 51 -4.05 11.05 14.92
CA ARG A 51 -5.01 10.22 15.67
C ARG A 51 -4.47 9.72 17.02
N GLY A 52 -3.26 10.12 17.41
CA GLY A 52 -2.64 9.73 18.68
C GLY A 52 -2.24 8.25 18.74
N LEU A 53 -1.96 7.62 17.60
CA LEU A 53 -1.58 6.21 17.59
C LEU A 53 -0.16 5.98 18.11
N PRO A 54 0.11 4.84 18.80
CA PRO A 54 1.45 4.51 19.29
C PRO A 54 2.49 4.42 18.18
N GLN A 55 3.76 4.61 18.54
CA GLN A 55 4.89 4.61 17.60
C GLN A 55 5.06 3.29 16.84
N GLU A 56 4.63 2.17 17.43
CA GLU A 56 4.61 0.86 16.76
C GLU A 56 3.65 0.83 15.57
N PHE A 57 2.49 1.50 15.68
CA PHE A 57 1.56 1.63 14.55
C PHE A 57 2.12 2.50 13.44
N ILE A 58 2.92 3.53 13.80
CA ILE A 58 3.62 4.36 12.82
C ILE A 58 4.63 3.49 12.05
N LYS A 59 5.41 2.66 12.73
CA LYS A 59 6.36 1.72 12.08
C LYS A 59 5.64 0.78 11.11
N ILE A 60 4.53 0.18 11.52
CA ILE A 60 3.71 -0.71 10.67
C ILE A 60 3.22 0.04 9.42
N ALA A 61 2.75 1.28 9.59
CA ALA A 61 2.26 2.09 8.48
C ALA A 61 3.37 2.48 7.50
N THR A 62 4.56 2.82 8.01
CA THR A 62 5.75 3.08 7.20
C THR A 62 6.14 1.85 6.39
N SER A 63 6.20 0.67 7.00
CA SER A 63 6.47 -0.60 6.30
C SER A 63 5.42 -0.87 5.22
N ARG A 64 4.15 -0.57 5.50
CA ARG A 64 3.06 -0.74 4.53
C ARG A 64 3.17 0.21 3.35
N ILE A 65 3.51 1.48 3.58
CA ILE A 65 3.77 2.45 2.51
C ILE A 65 4.95 1.99 1.65
N ALA A 66 6.02 1.48 2.24
CA ALA A 66 7.15 0.96 1.49
C ALA A 66 6.72 -0.20 0.55
N ALA A 67 5.90 -1.13 1.03
CA ALA A 67 5.34 -2.20 0.19
C ALA A 67 4.44 -1.66 -0.94
N ILE A 68 3.58 -0.67 -0.64
CA ILE A 68 2.72 -0.02 -1.63
C ILE A 68 3.54 0.66 -2.73
N ASN A 69 4.61 1.37 -2.36
CA ASN A 69 5.50 2.04 -3.30
C ASN A 69 6.21 1.03 -4.22
N ALA A 70 6.79 -0.02 -3.62
CA ALA A 70 7.45 -1.09 -4.38
C ALA A 70 6.49 -1.77 -5.37
N ALA A 71 5.27 -2.09 -4.95
CA ALA A 71 4.27 -2.69 -5.81
C ALA A 71 3.85 -1.78 -6.98
N TYR A 72 3.65 -0.49 -6.72
CA TYR A 72 3.35 0.49 -7.75
C TYR A 72 4.49 0.60 -8.77
N GLU A 73 5.74 0.67 -8.31
CA GLU A 73 6.90 0.70 -9.20
C GLU A 73 7.01 -0.56 -10.08
N MET A 74 6.75 -1.74 -9.53
CA MET A 74 6.78 -3.00 -10.29
C MET A 74 5.72 -3.00 -11.42
N ILE A 75 4.49 -2.56 -11.13
CA ILE A 75 3.43 -2.49 -12.13
C ILE A 75 3.75 -1.41 -13.16
N GLU A 76 4.20 -0.24 -12.73
CA GLU A 76 4.54 0.86 -13.62
C GLU A 76 5.68 0.47 -14.58
N ARG A 77 6.72 -0.20 -14.11
CA ARG A 77 7.78 -0.75 -14.97
C ARG A 77 7.22 -1.79 -15.95
N GLY A 78 6.41 -2.73 -15.46
CA GLY A 78 5.77 -3.74 -16.31
C GLY A 78 4.93 -3.15 -17.45
N LEU A 79 4.18 -2.08 -17.17
CA LEU A 79 3.36 -1.38 -18.16
C LEU A 79 4.15 -0.52 -19.15
N ARG A 80 5.36 -0.07 -18.79
CA ARG A 80 6.25 0.65 -19.74
C ARG A 80 6.95 -0.29 -20.73
N HIS A 81 7.02 -1.57 -20.41
CA HIS A 81 7.72 -2.59 -21.21
C HIS A 81 6.77 -3.54 -21.96
N ALA A 82 5.45 -3.35 -21.81
CA ALA A 82 4.40 -4.08 -22.52
C ALA A 82 3.88 -3.26 -23.70
#